data_AF-A0A7C7H8U7-F1
#
_entry.id   AF-A0A7C7H8U7-F1
#
_cell.length_a   1.000
_cell.length_b   1.000
_cell.length_c   1.000
_cell.angle_alpha   90.00
_cell.angle_beta   90.00
_cell.angle_gamma   90.00
#
_symmetry.space_group_name_H-M   'P 1'
#
loop_
_entity.id
_entity.type
_entity.pdbx_description
1 polymer ?
#
loop_
_entity_poly.entity_id
_entity_poly.type
_entity_poly.pdbx_seq_one_letter_code
_entity_poly.pdbx_strand_id
1 'polypeptide(L)'
;MSTEFGTTVLDVVSRLITPFILMFGAYVVTHGHYSPGGGFQGGVIFAVAVILARLVHGRDARWGIRPRLALGLACTGAGLYMAIGLLGLLFQGNFLDYGVLPLPLKVTEVRAVGTLGIEIGVALAVTG
;
A
#
# COMPACT_ATOMS: atom_id res chain seq x y z
N MET A 1 5.15 -21.53 23.05
CA MET A 1 5.14 -21.10 21.63
C MET A 1 6.61 -20.89 21.28
N SER A 2 7.24 -21.81 20.55
CA SER A 2 8.66 -21.68 20.20
C SER A 2 8.80 -20.69 19.06
N THR A 3 9.25 -19.48 19.37
CA THR A 3 9.70 -18.50 18.39
C THR A 3 11.07 -18.94 17.90
N GLU A 4 11.22 -19.21 16.61
CA GLU A 4 12.46 -19.74 16.02
C GLU A 4 13.64 -18.74 16.20
N PHE A 5 13.33 -17.44 16.27
CA PHE A 5 14.33 -16.36 16.43
C PHE A 5 13.98 -15.30 17.50
N GLY A 6 12.71 -15.18 17.91
CA GLY A 6 12.26 -14.17 18.88
C GLY A 6 12.24 -14.62 20.35
N THR A 7 12.25 -13.66 21.28
CA THR A 7 11.87 -13.92 22.69
C THR A 7 10.36 -13.78 22.87
N THR A 8 9.79 -14.29 23.96
CA THR A 8 8.36 -14.08 24.29
C THR A 8 8.00 -12.59 24.32
N VAL A 9 8.91 -11.74 24.83
CA VAL A 9 8.72 -10.28 24.84
C VAL A 9 8.67 -9.74 23.42
N LEU A 10 9.59 -10.16 22.54
CA LEU A 10 9.62 -9.71 21.16
C LEU A 10 8.35 -10.13 20.38
N ASP A 11 7.86 -11.36 20.60
CA ASP A 11 6.59 -11.81 20.00
C ASP A 11 5.42 -10.93 20.43
N VAL A 12 5.23 -10.76 21.75
CA VAL A 12 4.13 -9.95 22.30
C VAL A 12 4.19 -8.51 21.79
N VAL A 13 5.38 -7.88 21.80
CA VAL A 13 5.56 -6.52 21.30
C VAL A 13 5.29 -6.47 19.79
N SER A 14 5.82 -7.40 19.00
CA SER A 14 5.62 -7.42 17.55
C SER A 14 4.14 -7.50 17.17
N ARG A 15 3.37 -8.36 17.85
CA ARG A 15 1.93 -8.51 17.65
C ARG A 15 1.16 -7.28 18.08
N LEU A 16 1.59 -6.62 19.16
CA LEU A 16 0.97 -5.40 19.64
C LEU A 16 1.21 -4.22 18.69
N ILE A 17 2.42 -4.04 18.16
CA ILE A 17 2.76 -2.88 17.31
C ILE A 17 2.29 -3.04 15.87
N THR A 18 2.20 -4.27 15.35
CA THR A 18 1.80 -4.55 13.96
C THR A 18 0.51 -3.82 13.53
N PRO A 19 -0.62 -3.86 14.27
CA PRO A 19 -1.83 -3.13 13.87
C PRO A 19 -1.61 -1.62 13.80
N PHE A 20 -0.76 -1.04 14.66
CA PHE A 20 -0.44 0.39 14.61
C PHE A 20 0.45 0.75 13.42
N ILE A 21 1.39 -0.12 13.04
CA ILE A 21 2.20 0.04 11.82
C ILE A 21 1.28 0.04 10.60
N LEU A 22 0.35 -0.92 10.52
CA LEU A 22 -0.61 -0.99 9.40
C LEU A 22 -1.56 0.20 9.38
N MET A 23 -2.09 0.62 10.53
CA MET A 23 -2.94 1.81 10.63
C MET A 23 -2.18 3.07 10.19
N PHE A 24 -0.93 3.23 10.60
CA PHE A 24 -0.09 4.35 10.20
C PHE A 24 0.24 4.32 8.71
N GLY A 25 0.55 3.16 8.14
CA GLY A 25 0.72 3.00 6.70
C GLY A 25 -0.52 3.41 5.91
N ALA A 26 -1.71 3.00 6.35
CA ALA A 26 -2.98 3.40 5.73
C ALA A 26 -3.23 4.92 5.84
N TYR A 27 -2.88 5.53 6.97
CA TYR A 27 -2.91 6.99 7.13
C TYR A 27 -1.98 7.69 6.12
N VAL A 28 -0.73 7.24 6.01
CA VAL A 28 0.28 7.81 5.09
C VAL A 28 -0.15 7.69 3.63
N VAL A 29 -0.79 6.58 3.23
CA VAL A 29 -1.36 6.44 1.86
C VAL A 29 -2.54 7.38 1.66
N THR A 30 -3.51 7.40 2.59
CA THR A 30 -4.75 8.17 2.39
C THR A 30 -4.57 9.69 2.48
N HIS A 31 -3.52 10.17 3.16
CA HIS A 31 -3.26 11.59 3.39
C HIS A 31 -2.06 12.12 2.58
N GLY A 32 -1.55 11.37 1.59
CA GLY A 32 -0.40 11.79 0.78
C GLY A 32 -0.61 13.08 -0.01
N HIS A 33 -1.87 13.39 -0.36
CA HIS A 33 -2.24 14.61 -1.05
C HIS A 33 -2.25 15.90 -0.19
N TYR A 34 -2.29 15.78 1.15
CA TYR A 34 -2.30 16.94 2.07
C TYR A 34 -1.07 17.00 2.98
N SER A 35 -0.30 15.92 3.08
CA SER A 35 0.82 15.78 4.02
C SER A 35 1.99 15.07 3.36
N PRO A 36 3.23 15.24 3.88
CA PRO A 36 4.37 14.47 3.41
C PRO A 36 4.10 12.96 3.55
N GLY A 37 4.17 12.22 2.44
CA GLY A 37 3.81 10.81 2.42
C GLY A 37 3.37 10.33 1.04
N GLY A 38 2.39 9.43 1.02
CA GLY A 38 1.80 8.87 -0.19
C GLY A 38 2.01 7.36 -0.31
N GLY A 39 1.72 6.86 -1.51
CA GLY A 39 1.72 5.43 -1.81
C GLY A 39 3.04 4.72 -1.55
N PHE A 40 4.17 5.34 -1.92
CA PHE A 40 5.48 4.70 -1.78
C PHE A 40 5.85 4.48 -0.31
N GLN A 41 5.82 5.55 0.49
CA GLN A 41 6.18 5.51 1.90
C GLN A 41 5.20 4.64 2.69
N GLY A 42 3.90 4.72 2.39
CA GLY A 42 2.89 3.83 2.97
C GLY A 42 3.14 2.36 2.63
N GLY A 43 3.50 2.07 1.38
CA GLY A 43 3.89 0.73 0.93
C GLY A 43 5.10 0.17 1.66
N VAL A 44 6.13 1.01 1.91
CA VAL A 44 7.30 0.64 2.73
C VAL A 44 6.88 0.32 4.16
N ILE A 45 6.01 1.12 4.78
CA ILE A 45 5.51 0.88 6.14
C ILE A 45 4.77 -0.46 6.23
N PHE A 46 3.92 -0.79 5.24
CA PHE A 46 3.28 -2.09 5.18
C PHE A 46 4.28 -3.24 5.01
N ALA A 47 5.30 -3.07 4.14
CA ALA A 47 6.36 -4.06 3.97
C ALA A 47 7.13 -4.31 5.29
N VAL A 48 7.39 -3.27 6.08
CA VAL A 48 8.02 -3.37 7.40
C VAL A 48 7.21 -4.27 8.34
N ALA A 49 5.88 -4.20 8.35
CA ALA A 49 5.05 -5.09 9.17
C ALA A 49 5.23 -6.58 8.78
N VAL A 50 5.37 -6.87 7.49
CA VAL A 50 5.61 -8.22 6.96
C VAL A 50 7.03 -8.69 7.28
N ILE A 51 8.02 -7.81 7.14
CA ILE A 51 9.42 -8.10 7.48
C ILE A 51 9.54 -8.38 8.99
N LEU A 52 8.93 -7.56 9.84
CA LEU A 52 8.89 -7.75 11.28
C LEU A 52 8.34 -9.13 11.65
N ALA A 53 7.22 -9.53 11.04
CA ALA A 53 6.62 -10.83 11.28
C ALA A 53 7.59 -11.99 10.97
N ARG A 54 8.33 -11.89 9.86
CA ARG A 54 9.35 -12.87 9.44
C ARG A 54 10.59 -12.86 10.32
N LEU A 55 11.03 -11.70 10.80
CA LEU A 55 12.18 -11.60 11.70
C LEU A 55 11.90 -12.28 13.05
N VAL A 56 10.68 -12.15 13.57
CA VAL A 56 10.32 -12.70 14.88
C VAL A 56 9.97 -14.19 14.82
N HIS A 57 9.26 -14.61 13.78
CA HIS A 57 8.70 -15.97 13.67
C HIS A 57 9.40 -16.86 12.64
N GLY A 58 10.42 -16.35 11.95
CA GLY A 58 11.13 -17.10 10.91
C GLY A 58 10.25 -17.37 9.69
N ARG A 59 10.53 -18.50 9.02
CA ARG A 59 9.78 -18.91 7.82
C ARG A 59 8.36 -19.38 8.12
N ASP A 60 8.10 -19.81 9.36
CA ASP A 60 6.82 -20.31 9.83
C ASP A 60 5.93 -19.23 10.47
N ALA A 61 6.19 -17.96 10.14
CA ALA A 61 5.33 -16.85 10.56
C ALA A 61 3.86 -17.14 10.20
N ARG A 62 3.00 -17.16 11.23
CA ARG A 62 1.55 -17.42 11.08
C ARG A 62 0.83 -16.38 10.22
N TRP A 63 1.44 -15.21 10.07
CA TRP A 63 0.93 -14.09 9.28
C TRP A 63 2.07 -13.48 8.46
N GLY A 64 1.74 -12.95 7.28
CA GLY A 64 2.69 -12.34 6.35
C GLY A 64 2.29 -12.62 4.90
N ILE A 65 3.04 -12.03 3.97
CA ILE A 65 2.75 -12.14 2.54
C ILE A 65 3.65 -13.20 1.92
N ARG A 66 3.08 -14.28 1.39
CA ARG A 66 3.84 -15.34 0.69
C ARG A 66 4.50 -14.77 -0.58
N PRO A 67 5.66 -15.26 -1.03
CA PRO A 67 6.36 -14.71 -2.20
C PRO A 67 5.50 -14.60 -3.47
N ARG A 68 4.66 -15.61 -3.75
CA ARG A 68 3.72 -15.55 -4.90
C ARG A 68 2.66 -14.46 -4.75
N LEU A 69 2.17 -14.25 -3.53
CA LEU A 69 1.20 -13.19 -3.25
C LEU A 69 1.88 -11.81 -3.32
N ALA A 70 3.13 -11.71 -2.85
CA ALA A 70 3.94 -10.50 -2.92
C ALA A 70 4.10 -10.05 -4.38
N LEU A 71 4.54 -10.97 -5.25
CA LEU A 71 4.57 -10.74 -6.70
C LEU A 71 3.19 -10.36 -7.28
N GLY A 72 2.13 -11.02 -6.82
CA GLY A 72 0.76 -10.69 -7.20
C GLY A 72 0.37 -9.25 -6.82
N LEU A 73 0.72 -8.80 -5.63
CA LEU A 73 0.51 -7.42 -5.17
C LEU A 73 1.35 -6.43 -5.98
N ALA A 74 2.62 -6.77 -6.25
CA ALA A 74 3.52 -5.97 -7.08
C ALA A 74 2.92 -5.70 -8.47
N CYS A 75 2.53 -6.78 -9.16
CA CYS A 75 1.92 -6.71 -10.49
C CYS A 75 0.55 -6.03 -10.46
N THR A 76 -0.29 -6.31 -9.46
CA THR A 76 -1.62 -5.69 -9.34
C THR A 76 -1.50 -4.19 -9.07
N GLY A 77 -0.55 -3.78 -8.24
CA GLY A 77 -0.29 -2.37 -7.94
C GLY A 77 0.19 -1.60 -9.16
N ALA A 78 1.17 -2.13 -9.88
CA ALA A 78 1.65 -1.56 -11.14
C ALA A 78 0.54 -1.53 -12.22
N GLY A 79 -0.27 -2.60 -12.29
CA GLY A 79 -1.42 -2.69 -13.17
C GLY A 79 -2.49 -1.65 -12.84
N LEU A 80 -2.77 -1.41 -11.57
CA LEU A 80 -3.72 -0.39 -11.11
C LEU A 80 -3.22 1.01 -11.45
N TYR A 81 -1.93 1.29 -11.24
CA TYR A 81 -1.29 2.54 -11.65
C TYR A 81 -1.50 2.81 -13.14
N MET A 82 -1.18 1.81 -13.96
CA MET A 82 -1.30 1.91 -15.41
C MET A 82 -2.77 2.05 -15.84
N ALA A 83 -3.67 1.23 -15.29
CA ALA A 83 -5.09 1.26 -15.63
C ALA A 83 -5.71 2.63 -15.34
N ILE A 84 -5.48 3.19 -14.14
CA ILE A 84 -6.00 4.51 -13.76
C ILE A 84 -5.39 5.61 -14.63
N GLY A 85 -4.08 5.56 -14.90
CA GLY A 85 -3.43 6.55 -15.77
C GLY A 85 -3.94 6.54 -17.20
N LEU A 86 -4.29 5.36 -17.73
CA LEU A 86 -4.87 5.21 -19.07
C LEU A 86 -6.31 5.73 -19.17
N LEU A 87 -7.06 5.83 -18.07
CA LEU A 87 -8.41 6.38 -18.10
C LEU A 87 -8.44 7.82 -18.63
N GLY A 88 -7.42 8.63 -18.32
CA GLY A 88 -7.32 10.00 -18.85
C GLY A 88 -7.32 10.02 -20.38
N LEU A 89 -6.58 9.11 -21.01
CA LEU A 89 -6.54 8.97 -22.47
C LEU A 89 -7.88 8.53 -23.06
N LEU A 90 -8.61 7.63 -22.38
CA LEU A 90 -9.94 7.18 -22.82
C LEU A 90 -10.97 8.31 -22.87
N PHE A 91 -10.82 9.32 -22.01
CA PHE A 91 -11.70 10.49 -21.93
C PHE A 91 -11.09 11.75 -22.58
N GLN A 92 -10.24 11.58 -23.60
CA GLN A 92 -9.65 12.67 -24.41
C GLN A 92 -8.70 13.61 -23.63
N GLY A 93 -8.20 13.19 -22.47
CA GLY A 93 -7.15 13.87 -21.71
C GLY A 93 -5.76 13.26 -21.94
N ASN A 94 -4.79 13.70 -21.14
CA ASN A 94 -3.45 13.11 -21.11
C ASN A 94 -3.36 11.92 -20.13
N PHE A 95 -2.27 11.15 -20.20
CA PHE A 95 -1.98 10.13 -19.19
C PHE A 95 -1.93 10.77 -17.79
N LEU A 96 -2.64 10.16 -16.82
CA LEU A 96 -2.84 10.69 -15.45
C LEU A 96 -3.61 12.02 -15.36
N ASP A 97 -4.26 12.47 -16.44
CA ASP A 97 -5.18 13.61 -16.34
C ASP A 97 -6.52 13.13 -15.77
N TYR A 98 -6.62 13.13 -14.44
CA TYR A 98 -7.83 12.68 -13.76
C TYR A 98 -9.00 13.65 -13.99
N GLY A 99 -8.74 14.92 -14.33
CA GLY A 99 -9.77 15.95 -14.39
C GLY A 99 -10.83 15.73 -15.47
N VAL A 100 -10.52 14.90 -16.47
CA VAL A 100 -11.42 14.55 -17.58
C VAL A 100 -12.31 13.33 -17.30
N LEU A 101 -12.13 12.66 -16.16
CA LEU A 101 -12.95 11.51 -15.79
C LEU A 101 -14.42 11.94 -15.56
N PRO A 102 -15.41 11.24 -16.14
CA PRO A 102 -16.83 11.62 -16.09
C PRO A 102 -17.48 11.18 -14.77
N LEU A 103 -16.92 11.60 -13.64
CA LEU A 103 -17.49 11.35 -12.32
C LEU A 103 -18.43 12.50 -11.92
N PRO A 104 -19.53 12.23 -11.19
CA PRO A 104 -20.47 13.26 -10.72
C PRO A 104 -19.92 14.05 -9.51
N LEU A 105 -18.69 14.56 -9.62
CA LEU A 105 -17.94 15.27 -8.58
C LEU A 105 -17.32 16.54 -9.16
N LYS A 106 -16.85 17.45 -8.30
CA LYS A 106 -16.06 18.60 -8.76
C LYS A 106 -14.72 18.13 -9.30
N VAL A 107 -14.16 18.83 -10.29
CA VAL A 107 -12.87 18.49 -10.91
C VAL A 107 -11.74 18.31 -9.87
N THR A 108 -11.75 19.12 -8.80
CA THR A 108 -10.79 19.00 -7.69
C THR A 108 -10.94 17.69 -6.92
N GLU A 109 -12.16 17.23 -6.69
CA GLU A 109 -12.48 15.98 -5.99
C GLU A 109 -12.14 14.77 -6.88
N VAL A 110 -12.43 14.86 -8.18
CA VAL A 110 -12.03 13.84 -9.17
C VAL A 110 -10.51 13.66 -9.18
N ARG A 111 -9.75 14.76 -9.16
CA ARG A 111 -8.28 14.72 -9.08
C ARG A 111 -7.77 14.12 -7.77
N ALA A 112 -8.46 14.38 -6.65
CA ALA A 112 -8.11 13.80 -5.35
C ALA A 112 -8.34 12.28 -5.36
N VAL A 113 -9.49 11.81 -5.86
CA VAL A 113 -9.80 10.38 -5.97
C VAL A 113 -8.85 9.66 -6.93
N GLY A 114 -8.53 10.28 -8.08
CA GLY A 114 -7.57 9.74 -9.05
C GLY A 114 -6.17 9.59 -8.44
N THR A 115 -5.70 10.63 -7.75
CA THR A 115 -4.42 10.60 -7.02
C THR A 115 -4.40 9.51 -5.96
N LEU A 116 -5.44 9.41 -5.13
CA LEU A 116 -5.55 8.37 -4.11
C LEU A 116 -5.53 6.96 -4.73
N GLY A 117 -6.22 6.74 -5.85
CA GLY A 117 -6.20 5.47 -6.56
C GLY A 117 -4.81 5.07 -7.05
N ILE A 118 -4.05 6.03 -7.58
CA ILE A 118 -2.64 5.84 -7.95
C ILE A 118 -1.77 5.55 -6.72
N GLU A 119 -1.96 6.28 -5.61
CA GLU A 119 -1.23 6.05 -4.37
C GLU A 119 -1.47 4.64 -3.81
N ILE A 120 -2.71 4.14 -3.89
CA ILE A 120 -3.04 2.75 -3.52
C ILE A 120 -2.30 1.77 -4.44
N GLY A 121 -2.30 2.02 -5.76
CA GLY A 121 -1.55 1.20 -6.72
C GLY A 121 -0.06 1.14 -6.41
N VAL A 122 0.57 2.28 -6.13
CA VAL A 122 1.98 2.35 -5.73
C VAL A 122 2.22 1.66 -4.39
N ALA A 123 1.33 1.83 -3.40
CA ALA A 123 1.47 1.17 -2.11
C ALA A 123 1.46 -0.36 -2.24
N LEU A 124 0.51 -0.91 -3.02
CA LEU A 124 0.47 -2.35 -3.32
C LEU A 124 1.73 -2.80 -4.06
N ALA A 125 2.21 -1.99 -5.01
CA ALA A 125 3.39 -2.29 -5.81
C ALA A 125 4.66 -2.37 -4.96
N VAL A 126 4.79 -1.51 -3.96
CA VAL A 126 5.96 -1.42 -3.07
C VAL A 126 5.89 -2.42 -1.93
N THR A 127 4.68 -2.75 -1.44
CA THR A 127 4.50 -3.78 -0.41
C THR A 127 4.75 -5.20 -0.94
N GLY A 128 4.42 -5.45 -2.21
CA GLY A 128 4.61 -6.72 -2.90
C GLY A 128 6.05 -6.94 -3.37
#